data_AF-A0A9D2B2Q5-F1
#
_entry.id   AF-A0A9D2B2Q5-F1
#
_cell.length_a   1.000
_cell.length_b   1.000
_cell.length_c   1.000
_cell.angle_alpha   90.00
_cell.angle_beta   90.00
_cell.angle_gamma   90.00
#
_symmetry.space_group_name_H-M   'P 1'
#
loop_
_entity.id
_entity.type
_entity.pdbx_description
1 polymer ?
#
loop_
_entity_poly.entity_id
_entity_poly.type
_entity_poly.pdbx_seq_one_letter_code
_entity_poly.pdbx_strand_id
1 'polypeptide(L)'
;ALFFHNFSTFLGRAGIYLEDLYVRPEYRGNGYGKAILKKLASIAVERGCGRLEWWCLDWNRPSIDFYLSLGAEPMSDWTVYRIAGETLRKLAE
;
A
#
# COMPACT_ATOMS: atom_id res chain seq x y z
N ALA A 1 10.80 -3.87 -2.58
CA ALA A 1 9.40 -3.41 -2.55
C ALA A 1 8.96 -3.17 -3.97
N LEU A 2 7.75 -3.59 -4.32
CA LEU A 2 7.11 -3.34 -5.60
C LEU A 2 6.09 -2.22 -5.42
N PHE A 3 6.19 -1.15 -6.18
CA PHE A 3 5.29 0.01 -6.07
C PHE A 3 5.12 0.69 -7.43
N PHE A 4 4.02 1.43 -7.58
CA PHE A 4 3.69 2.17 -8.79
C PHE A 4 2.90 3.45 -8.46
N HIS A 5 2.67 4.30 -9.46
CA HIS A 5 1.82 5.48 -9.30
C HIS A 5 0.35 5.12 -9.44
N ASN A 6 -0.47 5.63 -8.53
CA ASN A 6 -1.92 5.65 -8.66
C ASN A 6 -2.43 7.10 -8.67
N PHE A 7 -3.75 7.29 -8.71
CA PHE A 7 -4.35 8.63 -8.70
C PHE A 7 -5.47 8.69 -7.66
N SER A 8 -5.44 9.74 -6.84
CA SER A 8 -6.52 10.06 -5.90
C SER A 8 -7.50 11.01 -6.55
N THR A 9 -8.71 10.54 -6.82
CA THR A 9 -9.81 11.39 -7.31
C THR A 9 -10.26 12.42 -6.27
N PHE A 10 -10.18 12.08 -4.97
CA PHE A 10 -10.52 13.02 -3.89
C PHE A 10 -9.54 14.18 -3.75
N LEU A 11 -8.25 13.93 -3.98
CA LEU A 11 -7.22 14.96 -3.89
C LEU A 11 -6.92 15.64 -5.23
N GLY A 12 -7.39 15.05 -6.34
CA GLY A 12 -7.01 15.47 -7.70
C GLY A 12 -5.51 15.37 -7.94
N ARG A 13 -4.83 14.42 -7.29
CA ARG A 13 -3.35 14.29 -7.30
C ARG A 13 -2.92 12.84 -7.44
N ALA A 14 -1.76 12.65 -8.07
CA ALA A 14 -1.09 11.35 -8.09
C ALA A 14 -0.74 10.89 -6.67
N GLY A 15 -0.65 9.58 -6.49
CA GLY A 15 -0.16 8.92 -5.28
C GLY A 15 0.90 7.87 -5.62
N ILE A 16 1.42 7.21 -4.59
CA ILE A 16 2.17 5.97 -4.72
C ILE A 16 1.35 4.86 -4.08
N TYR A 17 1.16 3.77 -4.83
CA TYR A 17 0.63 2.53 -4.32
C TYR A 17 1.77 1.53 -4.12
N LEU A 18 1.90 1.00 -2.91
CA LEU A 18 2.83 -0.07 -2.58
C LEU A 18 2.10 -1.41 -2.73
N GLU A 19 2.47 -2.18 -3.75
CA GLU A 19 1.92 -3.51 -4.02
C GLU A 19 2.44 -4.52 -3.02
N ASP A 20 3.77 -4.60 -2.87
CA ASP A 20 4.40 -5.63 -2.05
C ASP A 20 5.60 -5.10 -1.27
N LEU A 21 5.61 -5.41 0.03
CA LEU A 21 6.74 -5.21 0.94
C LEU A 21 7.09 -6.53 1.63
N TYR A 22 8.27 -7.03 1.33
CA TYR A 22 8.81 -8.23 1.95
C TYR A 22 10.20 -7.98 2.51
N VAL A 23 10.39 -8.39 3.77
CA VAL A 23 11.70 -8.52 4.41
C VAL A 23 11.85 -9.99 4.80
N ARG A 24 12.95 -10.59 4.33
CA ARG A 24 13.36 -11.95 4.67
C ARG A 24 13.36 -12.15 6.20
N PRO A 25 12.81 -13.28 6.73
CA PRO A 25 12.62 -13.49 8.16
C PRO A 25 13.84 -13.20 9.02
N GLU A 26 15.01 -13.66 8.61
CA GLU A 26 16.29 -13.49 9.30
C GLU A 26 16.79 -12.03 9.39
N TYR A 27 16.19 -11.11 8.61
CA TYR A 27 16.49 -9.69 8.64
C TYR A 27 15.39 -8.84 9.31
N ARG A 28 14.29 -9.46 9.78
CA ARG A 28 13.21 -8.73 10.47
C ARG A 28 13.69 -8.21 11.83
N GLY A 29 13.02 -7.18 12.35
CA GLY A 29 13.41 -6.51 13.60
C GLY A 29 14.54 -5.47 13.45
N ASN A 30 15.28 -5.47 12.33
CA ASN A 30 16.38 -4.52 12.08
C ASN A 30 15.95 -3.18 11.45
N GLY A 31 14.65 -2.88 11.43
CA GLY A 31 14.14 -1.60 10.91
C GLY A 31 14.07 -1.46 9.38
N TYR A 32 14.41 -2.49 8.59
CA TYR A 32 14.40 -2.41 7.12
C TYR A 32 13.02 -2.10 6.53
N GLY A 33 11.94 -2.67 7.06
CA GLY A 33 10.58 -2.35 6.61
C GLY A 33 10.26 -0.86 6.78
N LYS A 34 10.65 -0.28 7.92
CA LYS A 34 10.48 1.16 8.22
C LYS A 34 11.35 2.01 7.29
N ALA A 35 12.60 1.61 7.03
CA ALA A 35 13.49 2.32 6.11
C ALA A 35 12.92 2.35 4.68
N ILE A 36 12.37 1.22 4.22
CA ILE A 36 11.74 1.12 2.89
C ILE A 36 10.50 2.04 2.81
N LEU A 37 9.59 1.98 3.79
CA LEU A 37 8.41 2.86 3.81
C LEU A 37 8.79 4.34 3.88
N LYS A 38 9.79 4.70 4.70
CA LYS A 38 10.32 6.06 4.73
C LYS A 38 10.86 6.52 3.37
N LYS A 39 11.59 5.65 2.66
CA LYS A 39 12.10 6.00 1.34
C LYS A 39 10.98 6.18 0.32
N LEU A 40 9.93 5.35 0.37
CA LEU A 40 8.75 5.52 -0.49
C LEU A 40 7.98 6.81 -0.18
N ALA A 41 7.84 7.17 1.09
CA ALA A 41 7.25 8.45 1.49
C ALA A 41 8.08 9.64 0.97
N SER A 42 9.42 9.58 1.07
CA SER A 42 10.31 10.59 0.48
C SER A 42 10.08 10.74 -1.02
N ILE A 43 10.01 9.61 -1.75
CA ILE A 43 9.75 9.61 -3.19
C ILE A 43 8.38 10.20 -3.51
N ALA A 44 7.34 9.89 -2.72
CA ALA A 44 6.01 10.46 -2.90
C ALA A 44 6.05 11.98 -2.75
N VAL A 45 6.71 12.50 -1.70
CA VAL A 45 6.86 13.94 -1.47
C VAL A 45 7.66 14.62 -2.58
N GLU A 46 8.81 14.05 -2.96
CA GLU A 46 9.66 14.55 -4.05
C GLU A 46 8.89 14.66 -5.39
N ARG A 47 7.93 13.77 -5.62
CA ARG A 47 7.08 13.75 -6.83
C ARG A 47 5.80 14.55 -6.71
N GLY A 48 5.56 15.25 -5.60
CA GLY A 48 4.32 16.00 -5.36
C GLY A 48 3.08 15.12 -5.21
N CYS A 49 3.26 13.84 -4.87
CA CYS A 49 2.16 12.92 -4.62
C CYS A 49 1.41 13.29 -3.34
N GLY A 50 0.09 13.10 -3.35
CA GLY A 50 -0.75 13.38 -2.19
C GLY A 50 -0.77 12.26 -1.13
N ARG A 51 -0.47 11.01 -1.52
CA ARG A 51 -0.60 9.82 -0.66
C ARG A 51 0.44 8.75 -0.97
N LEU A 52 0.74 7.94 0.04
CA LEU A 52 1.34 6.61 -0.06
C LEU A 52 0.33 5.63 0.56
N GLU A 53 -0.13 4.64 -0.19
CA GLU A 53 -1.16 3.70 0.26
C GLU A 53 -0.84 2.24 -0.15
N TRP A 54 -1.37 1.27 0.60
CA TRP A 54 -1.17 -0.16 0.37
C TRP A 54 -2.30 -0.96 1.00
N TRP A 55 -2.39 -2.24 0.65
CA TRP A 55 -3.28 -3.18 1.31
C TRP A 55 -2.57 -3.97 2.40
N CYS A 56 -3.31 -4.28 3.45
CA CYS A 56 -2.90 -5.23 4.48
C CYS A 56 -4.03 -6.23 4.68
N LEU A 57 -3.66 -7.50 4.83
CA LEU A 57 -4.62 -8.53 5.23
C LEU A 57 -5.10 -8.24 6.65
N ASP A 58 -6.41 -8.26 6.85
CA ASP A 58 -7.09 -7.89 8.10
C ASP A 58 -6.68 -8.77 9.31
N TRP A 59 -6.31 -10.00 9.05
CA TRP A 59 -5.81 -10.94 10.05
C TRP A 59 -4.32 -10.78 10.38
N ASN A 60 -3.56 -10.00 9.59
CA ASN A 60 -2.11 -9.87 9.76
C ASN A 60 -1.76 -8.83 10.84
N ARG A 61 -2.08 -9.19 12.08
CA ARG A 61 -1.90 -8.31 13.25
C ARG A 61 -0.50 -7.72 13.38
N PRO A 62 0.61 -8.47 13.19
CA PRO A 62 1.95 -7.89 13.28
C PRO A 62 2.19 -6.77 12.27
N SER A 63 1.65 -6.89 11.05
CA SER A 63 1.80 -5.85 10.03
C SER A 63 0.90 -4.65 10.32
N ILE A 64 -0.34 -4.89 10.77
CA ILE A 64 -1.27 -3.84 11.20
C ILE A 64 -0.65 -2.99 12.32
N ASP A 65 -0.18 -3.62 13.40
CA ASP A 65 0.44 -2.90 14.52
C ASP A 65 1.69 -2.12 14.07
N PHE A 66 2.48 -2.70 13.15
CA PHE A 66 3.60 -2.00 12.53
C PHE A 66 3.16 -0.77 11.74
N TYR A 67 2.12 -0.84 10.92
CA TYR A 67 1.63 0.30 10.14
C TYR A 67 1.01 1.38 11.03
N LEU A 68 0.23 1.00 12.04
CA LEU A 68 -0.32 1.93 13.03
C LEU A 68 0.80 2.65 13.80
N SER A 69 1.89 1.95 14.12
CA SER A 69 3.06 2.56 14.78
C SER A 69 3.77 3.64 13.93
N LEU A 70 3.50 3.67 12.62
CA LEU A 70 4.00 4.68 11.69
C LEU A 70 3.00 5.83 11.45
N GLY A 71 1.82 5.79 12.08
CA GLY A 71 0.74 6.76 11.86
C GLY A 71 -0.09 6.49 10.60
N ALA A 72 -0.03 5.28 10.02
CA ALA A 72 -0.94 4.91 8.95
C ALA A 72 -2.35 4.70 9.50
N GLU A 73 -3.37 5.13 8.76
CA GLU A 73 -4.77 5.01 9.15
C GLU A 73 -5.49 3.98 8.26
N PRO A 74 -6.29 3.07 8.83
CA PRO A 74 -7.09 2.15 8.04
C PRO A 74 -8.25 2.87 7.37
N MET A 75 -8.59 2.48 6.14
CA MET A 75 -9.74 3.02 5.43
C MET A 75 -10.99 2.18 5.72
N SER A 76 -11.65 2.46 6.85
CA SER A 76 -12.78 1.67 7.37
C SER A 76 -14.03 1.71 6.51
N ASP A 77 -14.25 2.80 5.77
CA ASP A 77 -15.45 2.99 4.92
C ASP A 77 -15.23 2.50 3.49
N TRP A 78 -14.11 1.84 3.22
CA TRP A 78 -13.72 1.36 1.90
C TRP A 78 -13.64 -0.17 1.89
N THR A 79 -14.11 -0.77 0.80
CA THR A 79 -13.94 -2.20 0.54
C THR A 79 -13.37 -2.43 -0.85
N VAL A 80 -12.76 -3.59 -1.06
CA VAL A 80 -12.16 -3.96 -2.34
C VAL A 80 -13.12 -4.87 -3.09
N TYR A 81 -13.57 -4.41 -4.27
CA TYR A 81 -14.22 -5.27 -5.25
C TYR A 81 -13.21 -5.74 -6.28
N ARG A 82 -13.29 -7.02 -6.64
CA ARG A 82 -12.44 -7.62 -7.67
C ARG A 82 -13.27 -8.49 -8.59
N ILE A 83 -13.14 -8.24 -9.89
CA ILE A 83 -13.62 -9.13 -10.94
C ILE A 83 -12.39 -9.80 -11.55
N ALA A 84 -12.38 -11.13 -11.56
CA ALA A 84 -11.22 -11.91 -12.00
C ALA A 84 -11.67 -13.20 -12.69
N GLY A 85 -10.72 -13.85 -13.37
CA GLY A 85 -10.95 -15.14 -14.02
C GLY A 85 -12.06 -15.10 -15.06
N GLU A 86 -12.96 -16.08 -15.00
CA GLU A 86 -14.04 -16.22 -15.96
C GLU A 86 -15.06 -15.09 -15.92
N THR A 87 -15.37 -14.57 -14.72
CA THR A 87 -16.28 -13.44 -14.56
C THR A 87 -15.75 -12.18 -15.25
N LEU A 88 -14.42 -11.98 -15.24
CA LEU A 88 -13.80 -10.87 -15.96
C LEU A 88 -13.93 -11.02 -17.47
N ARG A 89 -13.68 -12.24 -17.99
CA ARG A 89 -13.81 -12.52 -19.43
C ARG A 89 -15.23 -12.27 -19.92
N LYS A 90 -16.23 -12.76 -19.20
CA LYS A 90 -17.64 -12.56 -19.52
C LYS A 90 -18.09 -11.10 -19.46
N LEU A 91 -17.50 -10.30 -18.56
CA LEU A 91 -17.82 -8.87 -18.48
C LEU A 91 -17.20 -8.07 -19.65
N ALA A 92 -16.14 -8.58 -20.29
CA ALA A 92 -15.43 -7.89 -21.36
C ALA A 92 -16.06 -8.11 -22.75
N GLU A 93 -17.05 -8.99 -22.87
CA GLU A 93 -17.88 -9.19 -24.07
C GLU A 93 -19.02 -8.16 -24.12
#